data_AF-U3A2G4-F1
#
_entry.id   AF-U3A2G4-F1
#
_cell.length_a   1.000
_cell.length_b   1.000
_cell.length_c   1.000
_cell.angle_alpha   90.00
_cell.angle_beta   90.00
_cell.angle_gamma   90.00
#
_symmetry.space_group_name_H-M   'P 1'
#
loop_
_entity.id
_entity.type
_entity.pdbx_description
1 polymer ?
#
loop_
_entity_poly.entity_id
_entity_poly.type
_entity_poly.pdbx_seq_one_letter_code
_entity_poly.pdbx_strand_id
1 'polypeptide(L)'
;LYYADFTFKITDFGLVKDLKEDRATYQTDIRISKMGSGRYVDPDVANNKEKFNFQSDIYSIGMVILDIYGGKDAPSSIKNITEKCTKYFQADRYNNIDELLEDFNLTINEIGCN
;
A
#
# COMPACT_ATOMS: atom_id res chain seq x y z
N LEU A 1 9.69 -13.77 2.98
CA LEU A 1 10.42 -14.98 2.53
C LEU A 1 10.00 -15.31 1.11
N TYR A 2 10.95 -15.61 0.22
CA TYR A 2 10.69 -16.04 -1.16
C TYR A 2 10.71 -17.57 -1.21
N TYR A 3 9.61 -18.17 -1.67
CA TYR A 3 9.53 -19.61 -1.92
C TYR A 3 9.81 -19.89 -3.41
N ALA A 4 10.24 -21.11 -3.74
CA ALA A 4 10.71 -21.51 -5.07
C ALA A 4 9.65 -21.39 -6.20
N ASP A 5 8.40 -21.05 -5.84
CA ASP A 5 7.22 -20.94 -6.70
C ASP A 5 6.79 -19.48 -6.94
N PHE A 6 7.66 -18.49 -6.70
CA PHE A 6 7.32 -17.06 -6.75
C PHE A 6 6.22 -16.64 -5.75
N THR A 7 5.90 -17.48 -4.75
CA THR A 7 4.98 -17.11 -3.68
C THR A 7 5.68 -16.17 -2.70
N PHE A 8 5.19 -14.94 -2.64
CA PHE A 8 5.58 -13.96 -1.63
C PHE A 8 4.71 -14.12 -0.39
N LYS A 9 5.33 -14.30 0.78
CA LYS A 9 4.62 -14.28 2.06
C LYS A 9 4.96 -13.01 2.83
N ILE A 10 3.93 -12.34 3.35
CA ILE A 10 4.06 -11.22 4.28
C ILE A 10 4.53 -11.79 5.63
N THR A 11 5.64 -11.27 6.14
CA THR A 11 6.29 -11.78 7.35
C THR A 11 6.75 -10.63 8.25
N ASP A 12 5.81 -9.86 8.78
CA ASP A 12 5.99 -9.01 9.96
C ASP A 12 4.62 -8.52 10.40
N PHE A 13 4.04 -9.17 11.41
CA PHE A 13 2.73 -8.78 11.98
C PHE A 13 2.89 -8.03 13.30
N GLY A 14 4.11 -7.61 13.68
CA GLY A 14 4.39 -6.99 14.97
C GLY A 14 3.70 -5.63 15.20
N LEU A 15 3.12 -5.06 14.14
CA LEU A 15 2.38 -3.79 14.15
C LEU A 15 0.91 -3.93 13.75
N VAL A 16 0.42 -5.16 13.55
CA VAL A 16 -1.01 -5.39 13.23
C VAL A 16 -1.86 -4.94 14.40
N LYS A 17 -2.94 -4.21 14.10
CA LYS A 17 -3.93 -3.79 15.08
C LYS A 17 -5.11 -4.74 15.05
N ASP A 18 -5.53 -5.20 16.23
CA ASP A 18 -6.84 -5.83 16.38
C ASP A 18 -7.92 -4.77 16.18
N LEU A 19 -8.77 -4.95 15.17
CA LEU A 19 -9.88 -4.04 14.85
C LEU A 19 -10.90 -3.89 16.00
N LYS A 20 -10.81 -4.74 17.04
CA LYS A 20 -11.71 -4.78 18.20
C LYS A 20 -11.14 -4.08 19.44
N GLU A 21 -9.86 -3.70 19.49
CA GLU A 21 -9.24 -3.14 20.69
C GLU A 21 -8.52 -1.81 20.40
N ASP A 22 -9.05 -0.72 20.97
CA ASP A 22 -8.68 0.68 20.69
C ASP A 22 -7.37 1.10 21.41
N ARG A 23 -6.40 0.20 21.57
CA ARG A 23 -5.23 0.39 22.46
C ARG A 23 -3.90 0.74 21.79
N ALA A 24 -3.85 0.90 20.47
CA ALA A 24 -2.58 1.00 19.73
C ALA A 24 -2.31 2.36 19.07
N THR A 25 -2.73 3.47 19.66
CA THR A 25 -2.38 4.82 19.15
C THR A 25 -0.96 5.25 19.54
N TYR A 26 -0.42 4.80 20.68
CA TYR A 26 0.80 5.40 21.25
C TYR A 26 2.13 4.77 20.80
N GLN A 27 2.15 3.54 20.29
CA GLN A 27 3.40 2.85 19.94
C GLN A 27 3.86 3.08 18.49
N THR A 28 2.95 3.40 17.57
CA THR A 28 3.27 3.62 16.14
C THR A 28 3.95 4.96 15.87
N ASP A 29 3.58 6.03 16.58
CA ASP A 29 4.14 7.39 16.39
C ASP A 29 5.66 7.43 16.59
N ILE A 30 6.20 6.60 17.49
CA ILE A 30 7.63 6.60 17.85
C ILE A 30 8.50 5.91 16.76
N ARG A 31 7.92 5.06 15.91
CA ARG A 31 8.67 4.29 14.90
C ARG A 31 8.73 4.96 13.52
N ILE A 32 7.73 5.75 13.14
CA ILE A 32 7.66 6.40 11.81
C ILE A 32 8.85 7.36 11.61
N SER A 33 9.32 8.03 12.68
CA SER A 33 10.39 9.03 12.61
C SER A 33 11.82 8.48 12.51
N LYS A 34 12.06 7.16 12.49
CA LYS A 34 13.42 6.62 12.72
C LYS A 34 14.01 5.62 11.73
N MET A 35 13.33 5.21 10.66
CA MET A 35 13.91 4.22 9.74
C MET A 35 13.33 4.34 8.33
N GLY A 36 14.10 3.94 7.32
CA GLY A 36 13.83 4.11 5.88
C GLY A 36 12.55 3.49 5.30
N SER A 37 11.57 3.14 6.12
CA SER A 37 10.21 2.75 5.73
C SER A 37 9.28 3.94 5.51
N GLY A 38 9.68 5.17 5.83
CA GLY A 38 8.84 6.37 5.70
C GLY A 38 8.23 6.56 4.31
N ARG A 39 8.89 6.06 3.25
CA ARG A 39 8.38 6.10 1.88
C ARG A 39 7.10 5.28 1.63
N TYR A 40 6.81 4.28 2.48
CA TYR A 40 5.59 3.47 2.37
C TYR A 40 4.50 3.93 3.34
N VAL A 41 4.81 4.88 4.24
CA VAL A 41 3.85 5.38 5.21
C VAL A 41 2.99 6.44 4.55
N ASP A 42 1.68 6.33 4.74
CA ASP A 42 0.72 7.34 4.30
C ASP A 42 1.09 8.73 4.83
N PRO A 43 1.23 9.75 3.97
CA PRO A 43 1.58 11.10 4.40
C PRO A 43 0.58 11.69 5.40
N ASP A 44 -0.70 11.34 5.36
CA ASP A 44 -1.68 11.80 6.34
C ASP A 44 -1.44 11.17 7.73
N VAL A 45 -1.09 9.89 7.76
CA VAL A 45 -0.71 9.21 9.01
C VAL A 45 0.59 9.80 9.57
N ALA A 46 1.56 10.12 8.70
CA ALA A 46 2.85 10.68 9.12
C ALA A 46 2.75 12.15 9.58
N ASN A 47 2.03 13.00 8.85
CA ASN A 47 2.00 14.44 9.07
C ASN A 47 0.86 14.88 9.98
N ASN A 48 -0.32 14.29 9.81
CA ASN A 48 -1.53 14.67 10.54
C ASN A 48 -1.81 13.75 11.74
N LYS A 49 -0.93 12.76 11.98
CA LYS A 49 -1.05 11.75 13.05
C LYS A 49 -2.39 11.01 13.03
N GLU A 50 -2.93 10.82 11.83
CA GLU A 50 -4.15 10.03 11.67
C GLU A 50 -3.90 8.57 12.06
N LYS A 51 -4.96 7.89 12.50
CA LYS A 51 -4.86 6.46 12.81
C LYS A 51 -4.69 5.69 11.49
N PHE A 52 -3.74 4.75 11.47
CA PHE A 52 -3.66 3.71 10.45
C PHE A 52 -5.03 3.06 10.24
N ASN A 53 -5.44 2.99 8.97
CA ASN A 53 -6.70 2.46 8.49
C ASN A 53 -6.50 1.75 7.13
N PHE A 54 -7.58 1.22 6.56
CA PHE A 54 -7.53 0.51 5.27
C PHE A 54 -6.94 1.37 4.15
N GLN A 55 -7.25 2.67 4.09
CA GLN A 55 -6.76 3.58 3.05
C GLN A 55 -5.24 3.83 3.18
N SER A 56 -4.71 3.82 4.40
CA SER A 56 -3.26 3.90 4.64
C SER A 56 -2.51 2.64 4.21
N ASP A 57 -3.16 1.46 4.32
CA ASP A 57 -2.61 0.20 3.79
C ASP A 57 -2.63 0.20 2.25
N ILE A 58 -3.70 0.72 1.63
CA ILE A 58 -3.80 0.89 0.16
C ILE A 58 -2.67 1.80 -0.37
N TYR A 59 -2.31 2.87 0.34
CA TYR A 59 -1.16 3.71 -0.02
C TYR A 59 0.14 2.91 0.00
N SER A 60 0.36 2.16 1.09
CA SER A 60 1.57 1.34 1.27
C SER A 60 1.72 0.33 0.14
N ILE A 61 0.61 -0.32 -0.26
CA ILE A 61 0.57 -1.26 -1.39
C ILE A 61 0.85 -0.54 -2.72
N GLY A 62 0.26 0.64 -2.95
CA GLY A 62 0.53 1.44 -4.14
C GLY A 62 2.01 1.78 -4.32
N MET A 63 2.70 2.12 -3.22
CA MET A 63 4.14 2.37 -3.24
C MET A 63 4.96 1.10 -3.55
N VAL A 64 4.51 -0.07 -3.10
CA VAL A 64 5.13 -1.36 -3.45
C VAL A 64 4.91 -1.70 -4.93
N ILE A 65 3.70 -1.48 -5.46
CA ILE A 65 3.42 -1.63 -6.90
C ILE A 65 4.31 -0.69 -7.71
N LEU A 66 4.48 0.55 -7.27
CA LEU A 66 5.37 1.52 -7.90
C LEU A 66 6.84 1.07 -7.87
N ASP A 67 7.32 0.45 -6.80
CA ASP A 67 8.68 -0.09 -6.76
C ASP A 67 8.88 -1.28 -7.71
N ILE A 68 7.87 -2.11 -7.87
CA ILE A 68 7.96 -3.31 -8.72
C ILE A 68 7.79 -2.94 -10.20
N TYR A 69 6.84 -2.06 -10.52
CA TYR A 69 6.41 -1.78 -11.89
C TYR A 69 6.61 -0.34 -12.36
N GLY A 70 6.96 0.61 -11.48
CA GLY A 70 7.01 2.05 -11.75
C GLY A 70 8.24 2.56 -12.50
N GLY A 71 8.86 1.72 -13.34
CA GLY A 71 9.96 2.13 -14.21
C GLY A 71 9.57 3.18 -15.25
N LYS A 72 10.55 3.70 -16.00
CA LYS A 72 10.32 4.70 -17.06
C LYS A 72 9.26 4.26 -18.10
N ASP A 73 9.25 2.96 -18.39
CA ASP A 73 8.37 2.32 -19.37
C ASP A 73 7.14 1.67 -18.74
N ALA A 74 6.79 2.06 -17.49
CA ALA A 74 5.60 1.57 -16.82
C ALA A 74 4.34 1.87 -17.66
N PRO A 75 3.50 0.86 -17.92
CA PRO A 75 2.23 1.05 -18.63
C PRO A 75 1.37 2.11 -17.96
N SER A 76 0.66 2.90 -18.78
CA SER A 76 -0.21 3.97 -18.26
C SER A 76 -1.29 3.44 -17.31
N SER A 77 -1.77 2.22 -17.53
CA SER A 77 -2.72 1.53 -16.64
C SER A 77 -2.14 1.29 -15.24
N ILE A 78 -0.90 0.84 -15.13
CA ILE A 78 -0.20 0.70 -13.84
C ILE A 78 -0.02 2.07 -13.16
N LYS A 79 0.34 3.10 -13.94
CA LYS A 79 0.45 4.47 -13.41
C LYS A 79 -0.86 4.93 -12.80
N ASN A 80 -1.99 4.73 -13.48
CA ASN A 80 -3.31 5.09 -12.98
C ASN A 80 -3.64 4.40 -11.64
N ILE A 81 -3.34 3.10 -11.51
CA ILE A 81 -3.53 2.36 -10.26
C ILE A 81 -2.69 2.99 -9.15
N THR A 82 -1.38 3.18 -9.39
CA THR A 82 -0.48 3.75 -8.38
C THR A 82 -0.90 5.17 -7.98
N GLU A 83 -1.29 6.02 -8.94
CA GLU A 83 -1.78 7.38 -8.70
C GLU A 83 -3.06 7.39 -7.88
N LYS A 84 -3.97 6.43 -8.10
CA LYS A 84 -5.18 6.27 -7.30
C LYS A 84 -4.86 5.80 -5.88
N CYS A 85 -3.95 4.84 -5.72
CA CYS A 85 -3.46 4.41 -4.40
C CYS A 85 -2.79 5.56 -3.62
N THR A 86 -2.09 6.45 -4.30
CA THR A 86 -1.30 7.53 -3.67
C THR A 86 -2.00 8.89 -3.71
N LYS A 87 -3.32 8.95 -3.89
CA LYS A 87 -4.07 10.21 -3.78
C LYS A 87 -3.86 10.86 -2.42
N TYR A 88 -3.81 12.20 -2.43
CA TYR A 88 -3.64 13.00 -1.24
C TYR A 88 -4.73 12.69 -0.22
N PHE A 89 -6.00 12.85 -0.59
CA PHE A 89 -7.11 12.48 0.27
C PHE A 89 -7.32 10.96 0.26
N GLN A 90 -7.33 10.36 1.46
CA GLN A 90 -7.60 8.93 1.64
C GLN A 90 -8.94 8.48 1.02
N ALA A 91 -9.95 9.36 1.05
CA ALA A 91 -11.27 9.08 0.48
C ALA A 91 -11.28 8.91 -1.05
N ASP A 92 -10.26 9.40 -1.75
CA ASP A 92 -10.13 9.28 -3.22
C ASP A 92 -9.37 8.00 -3.64
N ARG A 93 -8.89 7.21 -2.68
CA ARG A 93 -8.21 5.93 -2.91
C ARG A 93 -9.24 4.81 -3.08
N TYR A 94 -8.78 3.59 -3.36
CA TYR A 94 -9.66 2.42 -3.37
C TYR A 94 -10.29 2.21 -1.99
N ASN A 95 -11.58 1.82 -1.97
CA ASN A 95 -12.30 1.66 -0.71
C ASN A 95 -11.86 0.43 0.08
N ASN A 96 -11.41 -0.60 -0.65
CA ASN A 96 -10.98 -1.88 -0.12
C ASN A 96 -9.97 -2.54 -1.05
N ILE A 97 -9.36 -3.63 -0.58
CA ILE A 97 -8.34 -4.36 -1.32
C ILE A 97 -8.90 -5.11 -2.53
N ASP A 98 -10.18 -5.50 -2.51
CA ASP A 98 -10.81 -6.26 -3.58
C ASP A 98 -10.95 -5.39 -4.85
N GLU A 99 -11.37 -4.14 -4.70
CA GLU A 99 -11.42 -3.17 -5.81
C GLU A 99 -10.04 -2.92 -6.43
N LEU A 100 -9.01 -2.78 -5.59
CA LEU A 100 -7.63 -2.63 -6.06
C LEU A 100 -7.16 -3.89 -6.81
N LEU A 101 -7.46 -5.06 -6.26
CA LEU A 101 -7.04 -6.33 -6.84
C LEU A 101 -7.73 -6.61 -8.18
N GLU A 102 -9.01 -6.27 -8.31
CA GLU A 102 -9.74 -6.39 -9.57
C GLU A 102 -9.11 -5.53 -10.67
N ASP A 103 -8.90 -4.24 -10.39
CA ASP A 103 -8.32 -3.29 -11.35
C ASP A 103 -6.87 -3.66 -11.73
N PHE A 104 -6.09 -4.13 -10.74
CA PHE A 104 -4.75 -4.64 -10.96
C PHE A 104 -4.73 -5.89 -11.85
N ASN A 105 -5.61 -6.86 -11.60
CA ASN A 105 -5.68 -8.07 -12.42
C ASN A 105 -6.12 -7.77 -13.85
N LEU A 106 -7.09 -6.87 -14.04
CA LEU A 106 -7.49 -6.41 -15.37
C LEU A 106 -6.30 -5.79 -16.11
N THR A 107 -5.59 -4.88 -15.45
CA THR A 107 -4.40 -4.22 -16.00
C THR A 107 -3.31 -5.22 -16.40
N ILE A 108 -2.97 -6.18 -15.54
CA ILE A 108 -1.93 -7.18 -15.82
C ILE A 108 -2.34 -8.11 -16.96
N ASN A 109 -3.61 -8.51 -17.02
CA ASN A 109 -4.12 -9.35 -18.12
C ASN A 109 -4.08 -8.62 -19.46
N GLU A 110 -4.36 -7.31 -19.49
CA GLU A 110 -4.24 -6.51 -20.71
C GLU A 110 -2.78 -6.38 -21.18
N ILE A 111 -1.83 -6.23 -20.25
CA ILE A 111 -0.41 -6.14 -20.57
C ILE A 111 0.13 -7.49 -21.08
N GLY A 112 -0.26 -8.60 -20.44
CA GLY A 112 0.19 -9.95 -20.80
C GLY A 112 -0.44 -10.53 -22.07
N CYS A 113 -1.44 -9.87 -22.65
CA CYS A 113 -2.07 -10.25 -23.93
C CYS A 113 -1.42 -9.61 -25.17
N ASN A 114 -0.31 -8.88 -25.04
CA ASN A 114 0.51 -8.37 -26.16
C ASN A 114 1.81 -9.15 -26.30
#